data_AF-A0A0F6NDI5-F1
#
_entry.id   AF-A0A0F6NDI5-F1
#
_cell.length_a   1.000
_cell.length_b   1.000
_cell.length_c   1.000
_cell.angle_alpha   90.00
_cell.angle_beta   90.00
_cell.angle_gamma   90.00
#
_symmetry.space_group_name_H-M   'P 1'
#
loop_
_entity.id
_entity.type
_entity.pdbx_description
1 polymer ?
#
loop_
_entity_poly.entity_id
_entity_poly.type
_entity_poly.pdbx_seq_one_letter_code
_entity_poly.pdbx_strand_id
1 'polypeptide(L)'
;VKWHVYSHYLRSIGWFLSIATIIMNVIYQGFSIGSNSWLSVWSNDNLTDSNNTFNRAQQDMYLGVYGGLGLGQAMASFFCDLAPQLGCWLAARQMHIVLLRAVMRSPLTFFDTTPTGRIISRFAKDVDILDTSLPQQISDSIYCLFEVIATLVVISFSTPTFMAVIIPIGIIYYLVQRLYVASSRQLKRLESVSRSPIYSHFSESVS
;
A
#
# COMPACT_ATOMS: atom_id res chain seq x y z
N VAL A 1 -12.50 4.06 11.98
CA VAL A 1 -11.92 2.87 12.64
C VAL A 1 -11.01 3.36 13.75
N LYS A 2 -10.94 2.70 14.92
CA LYS A 2 -10.10 3.14 16.05
C LYS A 2 -8.63 2.77 15.80
N TRP A 3 -7.69 3.65 16.14
CA TRP A 3 -6.24 3.47 15.94
C TRP A 3 -5.70 2.16 16.53
N HIS A 4 -6.26 1.73 17.66
CA HIS A 4 -5.90 0.48 18.32
C HIS A 4 -6.03 -0.77 17.43
N VAL A 5 -6.98 -0.79 16.48
CA VAL A 5 -7.19 -1.93 15.59
C VAL A 5 -6.04 -2.07 14.58
N TYR A 6 -5.56 -0.95 14.04
CA TYR A 6 -4.39 -0.93 13.16
C TYR A 6 -3.13 -1.37 13.91
N SER A 7 -2.95 -0.89 15.14
CA SER A 7 -1.81 -1.28 15.98
C SER A 7 -1.81 -2.78 16.32
N HIS A 8 -2.97 -3.36 16.60
CA HIS A 8 -3.09 -4.81 16.86
C HIS A 8 -2.75 -5.64 15.61
N TYR A 9 -3.16 -5.20 14.43
CA TYR A 9 -2.83 -5.86 13.17
C TYR A 9 -1.33 -5.78 12.86
N LEU A 10 -0.73 -4.58 12.97
CA LEU A 10 0.71 -4.36 12.83
C LEU A 10 1.54 -5.19 13.82
N ARG A 11 1.07 -5.32 15.06
CA ARG A 11 1.72 -6.15 16.08
C ARG A 11 1.67 -7.65 15.75
N SER A 12 0.65 -8.07 15.01
CA SER A 12 0.44 -9.46 14.61
C SER A 12 1.26 -9.84 13.36
N ILE A 13 1.56 -8.88 12.49
CA ILE A 13 2.57 -9.01 11.40
C ILE A 13 3.99 -9.13 11.97
N GLY A 14 4.22 -8.53 13.15
CA GLY A 14 5.52 -8.49 13.79
C GLY A 14 6.23 -7.17 13.49
N TRP A 15 6.75 -6.54 14.54
CA TRP A 15 7.37 -5.22 14.45
C TRP A 15 8.57 -5.19 13.50
N PHE A 16 9.37 -6.25 13.49
CA PHE A 16 10.55 -6.34 12.63
C PHE A 16 10.19 -6.29 11.13
N LEU A 17 9.19 -7.05 10.70
CA LEU A 17 8.75 -7.09 9.29
C LEU A 17 8.13 -5.76 8.87
N SER A 18 7.33 -5.13 9.74
CA SER A 18 6.75 -3.81 9.44
C SER A 18 7.81 -2.72 9.29
N ILE A 19 8.84 -2.71 10.14
CA ILE A 19 9.97 -1.77 10.02
C ILE A 19 10.77 -2.05 8.75
N ALA A 20 11.02 -3.33 8.44
CA ALA A 20 11.72 -3.72 7.22
C ALA A 20 10.98 -3.25 5.96
N THR A 21 9.65 -3.38 5.89
CA THR A 21 8.84 -2.87 4.77
C THR A 21 8.97 -1.36 4.62
N ILE A 22 8.95 -0.60 5.71
CA ILE A 22 9.13 0.87 5.67
C ILE A 22 10.51 1.23 5.12
N ILE A 23 11.57 0.58 5.62
CA ILE A 23 12.94 0.83 5.16
C ILE A 23 13.08 0.50 3.67
N MET A 24 12.53 -0.63 3.21
CA MET A 24 12.58 -1.02 1.80
C MET A 24 11.83 -0.05 0.89
N ASN A 25 10.68 0.48 1.33
CA ASN A 25 9.95 1.52 0.59
C ASN A 25 10.79 2.80 0.45
N VAL A 26 11.48 3.21 1.52
CA VAL A 26 12.38 4.38 1.49
C VAL A 26 13.55 4.15 0.53
N ILE A 27 14.15 2.96 0.55
CA ILE A 27 15.25 2.61 -0.36
C ILE A 27 14.78 2.62 -1.82
N TYR A 28 13.64 1.97 -2.11
CA TYR A 28 13.05 1.96 -3.44
C TYR A 28 12.79 3.39 -3.96
N GLN A 29 12.19 4.22 -3.13
CA GLN A 29 11.91 5.61 -3.49
C GLN A 29 13.20 6.42 -3.68
N GLY A 30 14.23 6.17 -2.88
CA GLY A 30 15.55 6.76 -3.03
C GLY A 30 16.21 6.41 -4.37
N PHE A 31 16.18 5.14 -4.77
CA PHE A 31 16.66 4.71 -6.09
C PHE A 31 15.86 5.34 -7.23
N SER A 32 14.53 5.43 -7.09
CA SER A 32 13.65 6.07 -8.07
C SER A 32 13.99 7.55 -8.26
N ILE A 33 14.11 8.32 -7.17
CA ILE A 33 14.50 9.74 -7.22
C ILE A 33 15.91 9.88 -7.77
N GLY A 34 16.85 9.03 -7.34
CA GLY A 34 18.24 9.05 -7.79
C GLY A 34 18.37 8.80 -9.29
N SER A 35 17.64 7.81 -9.82
CA SER A 35 17.58 7.51 -11.26
C SER A 35 17.05 8.71 -12.07
N ASN A 36 15.95 9.31 -11.61
CA ASN A 36 15.37 10.49 -12.26
C ASN A 36 16.30 11.72 -12.18
N SER A 37 16.95 11.93 -11.04
CA SER A 37 17.89 13.05 -10.86
C SER A 37 19.14 12.88 -11.71
N TRP A 38 19.66 11.66 -11.81
CA TRP A 38 20.79 11.32 -12.67
C TRP A 38 20.46 11.53 -14.14
N LEU A 39 19.28 11.11 -14.57
CA LEU A 39 18.78 11.35 -15.92
C LEU A 39 18.65 12.86 -16.22
N SER A 40 18.21 13.66 -15.25
CA SER A 40 18.15 15.12 -15.40
C SER A 40 19.53 15.76 -15.56
N VAL A 41 20.54 15.29 -14.83
CA VAL A 41 21.93 15.76 -14.99
C VAL A 41 22.48 15.35 -16.36
N TRP A 42 22.29 14.08 -16.74
CA TRP A 42 22.73 13.58 -18.04
C TRP A 42 22.08 14.35 -19.20
N SER A 43 20.80 14.71 -19.09
CA SER A 43 20.09 15.46 -20.12
C SER A 43 20.55 16.92 -20.27
N ASN A 44 21.12 17.52 -19.21
CA ASN A 44 21.57 18.91 -19.22
C ASN A 44 23.03 19.06 -19.65
N ASP A 45 23.79 17.96 -19.67
CA ASP A 45 25.20 18.00 -20.01
C ASP A 45 25.39 17.93 -21.52
N ASN A 46 26.12 18.91 -22.09
CA ASN A 46 26.43 18.91 -23.51
C ASN A 46 27.51 17.86 -23.78
N LEU A 47 27.12 16.70 -24.30
CA LEU A 47 28.03 15.61 -24.72
C LEU A 47 28.95 15.96 -25.91
N THR A 48 28.92 17.23 -26.34
CA THR A 48 29.68 17.73 -27.48
C THR A 48 30.86 18.53 -26.96
N ASP A 49 32.06 18.02 -27.18
CA ASP A 49 33.30 18.69 -26.79
C ASP A 49 33.54 19.95 -27.64
N SER A 50 34.47 20.83 -27.23
CA SER A 50 34.78 22.08 -27.95
C SER A 50 35.23 21.88 -29.41
N ASN A 51 35.59 20.66 -29.79
CA ASN A 51 35.97 20.24 -31.14
C ASN A 51 34.86 19.51 -31.94
N ASN A 52 33.60 19.56 -31.51
CA ASN A 52 32.46 18.83 -32.12
C ASN A 52 32.60 17.31 -32.14
N THR A 53 33.48 16.73 -31.31
CA THR A 53 33.61 15.28 -31.15
C THR A 53 32.69 14.79 -30.04
N PHE A 54 31.91 13.74 -30.33
CA PHE A 54 31.00 13.13 -29.37
C PHE A 54 31.81 12.32 -28.34
N ASN A 55 31.75 12.70 -27.06
CA ASN A 55 32.48 12.02 -25.99
C ASN A 55 31.79 10.71 -25.59
N ARG A 56 32.03 9.65 -26.36
CA ARG A 56 31.46 8.30 -26.15
C ARG A 56 31.75 7.72 -24.77
N ALA A 57 32.95 7.96 -24.22
CA ALA A 57 33.32 7.46 -22.88
C ALA A 57 32.46 8.04 -21.75
N GLN A 58 32.06 9.31 -21.88
CA GLN A 58 31.21 9.97 -20.89
C GLN A 58 29.76 9.48 -21.01
N GLN A 59 29.28 9.25 -22.23
CA GLN A 59 27.96 8.63 -22.48
C GLN A 59 27.87 7.21 -21.91
N ASP A 60 28.88 6.37 -22.13
CA ASP A 60 28.92 5.00 -21.60
C ASP A 60 28.94 4.99 -20.05
N MET A 61 29.62 5.97 -19.42
CA MET A 61 29.60 6.14 -17.97
C MET A 61 28.20 6.51 -17.46
N TYR A 62 27.53 7.49 -18.07
CA TYR A 62 26.17 7.88 -17.67
C TYR A 62 25.18 6.73 -17.82
N LEU A 63 25.27 5.99 -18.93
CA LEU A 63 24.42 4.85 -19.22
C LEU A 63 24.67 3.69 -18.23
N GLY A 64 25.94 3.44 -17.89
CA GLY A 64 26.32 2.42 -16.89
C GLY A 64 25.78 2.73 -15.50
N VAL A 65 25.92 3.98 -15.03
CA VAL A 65 25.40 4.40 -13.72
C VAL A 65 23.87 4.37 -13.70
N TYR A 66 23.21 4.84 -14.77
CA TYR A 66 21.75 4.77 -14.89
C TYR A 66 21.24 3.33 -14.89
N GLY A 67 21.91 2.44 -15.64
CA GLY A 67 21.60 1.01 -15.65
C GLY A 67 21.79 0.35 -14.28
N GLY A 68 22.86 0.70 -13.56
CA GLY A 68 23.10 0.23 -12.20
C GLY A 68 22.04 0.70 -11.20
N LEU A 69 21.65 1.97 -11.26
CA LEU A 69 20.56 2.53 -10.44
C LEU A 69 19.22 1.86 -10.75
N GLY A 70 18.91 1.62 -12.03
CA GLY A 70 17.68 0.94 -12.45
C GLY A 70 17.63 -0.53 -12.00
N LEU A 71 18.75 -1.25 -12.09
CA LEU A 71 18.84 -2.62 -11.56
C LEU A 71 18.68 -2.64 -10.03
N GLY A 72 19.32 -1.71 -9.32
CA GLY A 72 19.14 -1.53 -7.88
C GLY A 72 17.69 -1.25 -7.49
N GLN A 73 17.01 -0.38 -8.27
CA GLN A 73 15.59 -0.09 -8.09
C GLN A 73 14.72 -1.34 -8.29
N ALA A 74 14.96 -2.13 -9.35
CA ALA A 74 14.19 -3.34 -9.64
C ALA A 74 14.39 -4.43 -8.57
N MET A 75 15.61 -4.57 -8.04
CA MET A 75 15.86 -5.47 -6.92
C MET A 75 15.13 -4.97 -5.66
N ALA A 76 15.23 -3.67 -5.36
CA ALA A 76 14.56 -3.08 -4.22
C ALA A 76 13.03 -3.23 -4.29
N SER A 77 12.42 -3.05 -5.47
CA SER A 77 10.97 -3.23 -5.64
C SER A 77 10.56 -4.67 -5.36
N PHE A 78 11.32 -5.65 -5.87
CA PHE A 78 11.04 -7.06 -5.60
C PHE A 78 11.03 -7.39 -4.10
N PHE A 79 12.03 -6.92 -3.35
CA PHE A 79 12.08 -7.12 -1.90
C PHE A 79 11.02 -6.32 -1.15
N CYS A 80 10.69 -5.13 -1.64
CA CYS A 80 9.65 -4.26 -1.09
C CYS A 80 8.26 -4.92 -1.17
N ASP A 81 7.96 -5.63 -2.27
CA ASP A 81 6.70 -6.34 -2.44
C ASP A 81 6.68 -7.67 -1.65
N LEU A 82 7.81 -8.39 -1.65
CA LEU A 82 7.91 -9.70 -1.02
C LEU A 82 7.80 -9.64 0.52
N ALA A 83 8.45 -8.66 1.17
CA ALA A 83 8.50 -8.56 2.63
C ALA A 83 7.10 -8.44 3.30
N PRO A 84 6.21 -7.50 2.90
CA PRO A 84 4.87 -7.41 3.46
C PRO A 84 3.98 -8.60 3.09
N GLN A 85 4.15 -9.21 1.91
CA GLN A 85 3.42 -10.43 1.53
C GLN A 85 3.75 -11.59 2.48
N LEU A 86 5.02 -11.83 2.77
CA LEU A 86 5.46 -12.86 3.73
C LEU A 86 4.98 -12.55 5.15
N GLY A 87 5.05 -11.29 5.58
CA GLY A 87 4.57 -10.87 6.90
C GLY A 87 3.06 -11.05 7.07
N CYS A 88 2.28 -10.75 6.03
CA CYS A 88 0.84 -10.95 6.05
C CYS A 88 0.47 -12.43 6.03
N TRP A 89 1.19 -13.26 5.28
CA TRP A 89 1.00 -14.71 5.31
C TRP A 89 1.24 -15.31 6.70
N LEU A 90 2.27 -14.83 7.40
CA LEU A 90 2.53 -15.24 8.79
C LEU A 90 1.42 -14.75 9.75
N ALA A 91 0.97 -13.51 9.59
CA ALA A 91 -0.10 -12.92 10.40
C ALA A 91 -1.44 -13.65 10.20
N ALA A 92 -1.78 -13.96 8.94
CA ALA A 92 -2.95 -14.73 8.53
C ALA A 92 -3.02 -16.08 9.26
N ARG A 93 -1.92 -16.85 9.19
CA ARG A 93 -1.81 -18.14 9.87
C ARG A 93 -2.02 -18.00 11.38
N GLN A 94 -1.42 -16.99 12.00
CA GLN A 94 -1.57 -16.76 13.43
C GLN A 94 -3.01 -16.37 13.80
N MET A 95 -3.65 -15.49 13.04
CA MET A 95 -5.04 -15.08 13.23
C MET A 95 -6.00 -16.27 13.10
N HIS A 96 -5.79 -17.12 12.10
CA HIS A 96 -6.59 -18.32 11.90
C HIS A 96 -6.48 -19.28 13.09
N ILE A 97 -5.27 -19.53 13.61
CA ILE A 97 -5.06 -20.40 14.79
C ILE A 97 -5.72 -19.81 16.04
N VAL A 98 -5.60 -18.50 16.26
CA VAL A 98 -6.23 -17.81 17.40
C VAL A 98 -7.74 -17.91 17.32
N LEU A 99 -8.32 -17.66 16.14
CA LEU A 99 -9.77 -17.77 15.90
C LEU A 99 -10.26 -19.20 16.12
N LEU A 100 -9.58 -20.20 15.55
CA LEU A 100 -9.94 -21.61 15.73
C LEU A 100 -9.91 -22.02 17.21
N ARG A 101 -8.87 -21.62 17.93
CA ARG A 101 -8.73 -21.93 19.36
C ARG A 101 -9.82 -21.27 20.21
N ALA A 102 -10.20 -20.04 19.87
CA ALA A 102 -11.28 -19.32 20.55
C ALA A 102 -12.63 -20.00 20.34
N VAL A 103 -12.92 -20.44 19.11
CA VAL A 103 -14.17 -21.15 18.79
C VAL A 103 -14.22 -22.51 19.48
N MET A 104 -13.15 -23.31 19.45
CA MET A 104 -13.12 -24.60 20.13
C MET A 104 -13.27 -24.50 21.66
N ARG A 105 -12.88 -23.38 22.26
CA ARG A 105 -12.96 -23.14 23.71
C ARG A 105 -14.25 -22.42 24.12
N SER A 106 -15.14 -22.13 23.17
CA SER A 106 -16.40 -21.46 23.44
C SER A 106 -17.43 -22.44 24.05
N PRO A 107 -18.29 -21.99 24.97
CA PRO A 107 -19.32 -22.85 25.57
C PRO A 107 -20.36 -23.26 24.52
N LEU A 108 -21.05 -24.38 24.74
CA LEU A 108 -22.13 -24.87 23.85
C LEU A 108 -23.21 -23.80 23.59
N THR A 109 -23.51 -22.96 24.58
CA THR A 109 -24.46 -21.85 24.47
C THR A 109 -24.10 -20.86 23.35
N PHE A 110 -22.82 -20.70 23.02
CA PHE A 110 -22.40 -19.89 21.86
C PHE A 110 -22.86 -20.52 20.55
N PHE A 111 -22.74 -21.84 20.41
CA PHE A 111 -23.15 -22.57 19.20
C PHE A 111 -24.68 -22.64 19.06
N ASP A 112 -25.42 -22.64 20.18
CA ASP A 112 -26.89 -22.64 20.14
C ASP A 112 -27.47 -21.26 19.77
N THR A 113 -26.79 -20.17 20.17
CA THR A 113 -27.26 -18.79 19.94
C THR A 113 -26.74 -18.18 18.64
N THR A 114 -25.61 -18.68 18.11
CA THR A 114 -25.06 -18.18 16.85
C THR A 114 -25.32 -19.14 15.71
N PRO A 115 -25.93 -18.69 14.60
CA PRO A 115 -26.21 -19.56 13.47
C PRO A 115 -24.89 -20.05 12.85
N THR A 116 -24.80 -21.34 12.56
CA THR A 116 -23.61 -21.99 11.99
C THR A 116 -23.09 -21.28 10.73
N GLY A 117 -24.00 -20.75 9.90
CA GLY A 117 -23.65 -19.98 8.70
C GLY A 117 -22.83 -18.72 8.99
N ARG A 118 -23.02 -18.06 10.16
CA ARG A 118 -22.22 -16.91 10.56
C ARG A 118 -20.79 -17.32 10.91
N ILE A 119 -20.61 -18.45 11.59
CA ILE A 119 -19.29 -18.99 11.93
C ILE A 119 -18.53 -19.32 10.64
N ILE A 120 -19.17 -20.02 9.70
CA ILE A 120 -18.58 -20.35 8.40
C ILE A 120 -18.23 -19.09 7.62
N SER A 121 -19.11 -18.08 7.59
CA SER A 121 -18.84 -16.83 6.87
C SER A 121 -17.59 -16.11 7.41
N ARG A 122 -17.31 -16.21 8.71
CA ARG A 122 -16.10 -15.64 9.30
C ARG A 122 -14.84 -16.42 8.90
N PHE A 123 -14.87 -17.75 8.97
CA PHE A 123 -13.71 -18.58 8.59
C PHE A 123 -13.43 -18.55 7.09
N ALA A 124 -14.45 -18.39 6.26
CA ALA A 124 -14.27 -18.31 4.81
C ALA A 124 -14.00 -16.87 4.37
N LYS A 125 -14.98 -15.98 4.49
CA LYS A 125 -14.95 -14.66 3.84
C LYS A 125 -14.07 -13.65 4.59
N ASP A 126 -14.15 -13.60 5.92
CA ASP A 126 -13.37 -12.61 6.69
C ASP A 126 -11.89 -12.97 6.70
N VAL A 127 -11.54 -14.25 6.77
CA VAL A 127 -10.14 -14.73 6.65
C VAL A 127 -9.62 -14.50 5.24
N ASP A 128 -10.38 -14.82 4.19
CA ASP A 128 -9.97 -14.56 2.80
C ASP A 128 -9.65 -13.07 2.56
N ILE A 129 -10.50 -12.16 3.06
CA ILE A 129 -10.25 -10.71 2.97
C ILE A 129 -8.97 -10.31 3.74
N LEU A 130 -8.74 -10.91 4.92
CA LEU A 130 -7.57 -10.64 5.75
C LEU A 130 -6.26 -11.13 5.10
N ASP A 131 -6.34 -12.21 4.34
CA ASP A 131 -5.19 -12.90 3.74
C ASP A 131 -4.82 -12.32 2.37
N THR A 132 -5.82 -11.89 1.59
CA THR A 132 -5.61 -11.43 0.20
C THR A 132 -5.71 -9.91 0.06
N SER A 133 -6.84 -9.35 0.47
CA SER A 133 -7.19 -7.96 0.15
C SER A 133 -6.53 -6.96 1.10
N LEU A 134 -6.51 -7.27 2.40
CA LEU A 134 -5.98 -6.38 3.43
C LEU A 134 -4.48 -6.06 3.24
N PRO A 135 -3.60 -7.05 2.98
CA PRO A 135 -2.17 -6.82 2.74
C PRO A 135 -1.93 -5.92 1.54
N GLN A 136 -2.59 -6.21 0.42
CA GLN A 136 -2.46 -5.44 -0.81
C GLN A 136 -2.85 -3.97 -0.60
N GLN A 137 -4.02 -3.73 0.02
CA GLN A 137 -4.49 -2.37 0.28
C GLN A 137 -3.57 -1.58 1.22
N ILE A 138 -2.96 -2.24 2.21
CA ILE A 138 -1.98 -1.60 3.09
C ILE A 138 -0.69 -1.27 2.33
N SER A 139 -0.15 -2.21 1.56
CA SER A 139 1.05 -2.00 0.75
C SER A 139 0.85 -0.86 -0.25
N ASP A 140 -0.25 -0.87 -0.99
CA ASP A 140 -0.60 0.19 -1.96
C ASP A 140 -0.76 1.55 -1.27
N SER A 141 -1.38 1.57 -0.08
CA SER A 141 -1.53 2.81 0.69
C SER A 141 -0.18 3.34 1.17
N ILE A 142 0.72 2.47 1.64
CA ILE A 142 2.07 2.86 2.08
C ILE A 142 2.87 3.39 0.89
N TYR A 143 2.88 2.65 -0.22
CA TYR A 143 3.55 3.03 -1.45
C TYR A 143 3.09 4.42 -1.91
N CYS A 144 1.77 4.62 -2.03
CA CYS A 144 1.20 5.89 -2.46
C CYS A 144 1.55 7.04 -1.51
N LEU A 145 1.55 6.81 -0.19
CA LEU A 145 1.97 7.81 0.79
C LEU A 145 3.44 8.22 0.61
N PHE A 146 4.34 7.24 0.45
CA PHE A 146 5.76 7.51 0.23
C PHE A 146 6.02 8.20 -1.11
N GLU A 147 5.33 7.79 -2.17
CA GLU A 147 5.40 8.41 -3.49
C GLU A 147 4.96 9.88 -3.46
N VAL A 148 3.83 10.18 -2.80
CA VAL A 148 3.34 11.56 -2.65
C VAL A 148 4.34 12.41 -1.85
N ILE A 149 4.87 11.89 -0.75
CA ILE A 149 5.89 12.61 0.05
C ILE A 149 7.14 12.87 -0.79
N ALA A 150 7.63 11.87 -1.50
CA ALA A 150 8.82 11.99 -2.33
C ALA A 150 8.65 12.99 -3.47
N THR A 151 7.54 12.92 -4.20
CA THR A 151 7.25 13.88 -5.28
C THR A 151 7.15 15.30 -4.75
N LEU A 152 6.48 15.51 -3.62
CA LEU A 152 6.43 16.82 -2.95
C LEU A 152 7.83 17.33 -2.57
N VAL A 153 8.69 16.46 -2.04
CA VAL A 153 10.06 16.80 -1.68
C VAL A 153 10.88 17.17 -2.92
N VAL A 154 10.83 16.36 -3.98
CA VAL A 154 11.56 16.62 -5.24
C VAL A 154 11.14 17.95 -5.88
N ILE A 155 9.84 18.22 -5.96
CA ILE A 155 9.32 19.47 -6.51
C ILE A 155 9.74 20.66 -5.64
N SER A 156 9.68 20.51 -4.32
CA SER A 156 10.08 21.56 -3.37
C SER A 156 11.58 21.89 -3.46
N PHE A 157 12.44 20.89 -3.65
CA PHE A 157 13.86 21.09 -3.88
C PHE A 157 14.14 21.75 -5.23
N SER A 158 13.42 21.35 -6.29
CA SER A 158 13.60 21.90 -7.64
C SER A 158 13.11 23.34 -7.73
N THR A 159 11.99 23.68 -7.09
CA THR A 159 11.38 25.02 -7.15
C THR A 159 10.85 25.43 -5.77
N PRO A 160 11.67 26.12 -4.94
CA PRO A 160 11.28 26.50 -3.58
C PRO A 160 10.02 27.39 -3.49
N THR A 161 9.75 28.20 -4.52
CA THR A 161 8.55 29.05 -4.61
C THR A 161 7.24 28.24 -4.68
N PHE A 162 7.31 26.98 -5.12
CA PHE A 162 6.14 26.08 -5.20
C PHE A 162 5.57 25.72 -3.81
N MET A 163 6.37 25.85 -2.74
CA MET A 163 5.94 25.57 -1.38
C MET A 163 4.78 26.47 -0.92
N ALA A 164 4.70 27.71 -1.43
CA ALA A 164 3.58 28.60 -1.15
C ALA A 164 2.26 28.12 -1.77
N VAL A 165 2.31 27.37 -2.88
CA VAL A 165 1.14 26.84 -3.61
C VAL A 165 0.68 25.50 -3.02
N ILE A 166 1.58 24.72 -2.43
CA ILE A 166 1.24 23.44 -1.76
C ILE A 166 0.26 23.66 -0.60
N ILE A 167 0.41 24.74 0.17
CA ILE A 167 -0.43 25.02 1.35
C ILE A 167 -1.92 25.16 0.98
N PRO A 168 -2.34 26.04 0.05
CA PRO A 168 -3.75 26.16 -0.32
C PRO A 168 -4.29 24.89 -0.99
N ILE A 169 -3.49 24.21 -1.81
CA ILE A 169 -3.88 22.92 -2.42
C ILE A 169 -4.12 21.86 -1.33
N GLY A 170 -3.25 21.77 -0.32
CA GLY A 170 -3.39 20.84 0.79
C GLY A 170 -4.66 21.07 1.60
N ILE A 171 -5.06 22.33 1.81
CA ILE A 171 -6.32 22.68 2.49
C ILE A 171 -7.53 22.21 1.68
N ILE A 172 -7.54 22.47 0.36
CA ILE A 172 -8.61 22.02 -0.54
C ILE A 172 -8.67 20.49 -0.55
N TYR A 173 -7.51 19.82 -0.67
CA TYR A 173 -7.44 18.37 -0.65
C TYR A 173 -7.99 17.80 0.66
N TYR A 174 -7.64 18.37 1.81
CA TYR A 174 -8.16 17.95 3.11
C TYR A 174 -9.68 18.09 3.21
N LEU A 175 -10.24 19.21 2.72
CA LEU A 175 -11.69 19.43 2.70
C LEU A 175 -12.39 18.39 1.82
N VAL A 176 -11.88 18.18 0.60
CA VAL A 176 -12.41 17.18 -0.34
C VAL A 176 -12.30 15.77 0.24
N GLN A 177 -11.15 15.41 0.81
CA GLN A 177 -10.92 14.10 1.45
C GLN A 177 -11.90 13.86 2.59
N ARG A 178 -12.15 14.86 3.43
CA ARG A 178 -13.11 14.74 4.54
C ARG A 178 -14.53 14.47 4.05
N LEU A 179 -14.98 15.19 3.02
CA LEU A 179 -16.30 15.00 2.41
C LEU A 179 -16.39 13.64 1.69
N TYR A 180 -15.38 13.30 0.89
CA TYR A 180 -15.32 12.05 0.14
C TYR A 180 -15.34 10.82 1.06
N VAL A 181 -14.54 10.82 2.12
CA VAL A 181 -14.48 9.70 3.08
C VAL A 181 -15.79 9.54 3.84
N ALA A 182 -16.51 10.63 4.14
CA ALA A 182 -17.82 10.58 4.76
C ALA A 182 -18.87 9.97 3.82
N SER A 183 -18.96 10.48 2.59
CA SER A 183 -19.92 10.02 1.58
C SER A 183 -19.64 8.59 1.11
N SER A 184 -18.39 8.28 0.77
CA SER A 184 -17.97 6.94 0.31
C SER A 184 -18.31 5.85 1.35
N ARG A 185 -18.07 6.11 2.64
CA ARG A 185 -18.41 5.16 3.71
C ARG A 185 -19.92 4.91 3.80
N GLN A 186 -20.74 5.95 3.65
CA GLN A 186 -22.19 5.80 3.65
C GLN A 186 -22.67 5.03 2.41
N LEU A 187 -22.10 5.33 1.24
CA LEU A 187 -22.42 4.64 0.00
C LEU A 187 -22.07 3.15 0.05
N LYS A 188 -20.86 2.79 0.54
CA LYS A 188 -20.44 1.39 0.74
C LYS A 188 -21.35 0.64 1.72
N ARG A 189 -21.83 1.33 2.76
CA ARG A 189 -22.82 0.76 3.70
C ARG A 189 -24.16 0.55 2.99
N LEU A 190 -24.62 1.50 2.19
CA LEU A 190 -25.87 1.41 1.44
C LEU A 190 -25.85 0.25 0.45
N GLU A 191 -24.74 0.11 -0.31
CA GLU A 191 -24.52 -0.99 -1.25
C GLU A 191 -24.52 -2.36 -0.55
N SER A 192 -23.88 -2.46 0.61
CA SER A 192 -23.87 -3.70 1.39
C SER A 192 -25.27 -4.06 1.90
N VAL A 193 -26.11 -3.08 2.26
CA VAL A 193 -27.47 -3.30 2.76
C VAL A 193 -28.44 -3.60 1.62
N SER A 194 -28.29 -2.97 0.45
CA SER A 194 -29.17 -3.18 -0.70
C SER A 194 -28.97 -4.54 -1.39
N ARG A 195 -27.78 -5.13 -1.30
CA ARG A 195 -27.49 -6.47 -1.84
C ARG A 195 -28.17 -7.60 -1.07
N SER A 196 -28.33 -7.48 0.25
CA SER A 196 -28.91 -8.54 1.09
C SER A 196 -30.32 -8.97 0.69
N PRO A 197 -31.31 -8.07 0.50
CA PRO A 197 -32.68 -8.46 0.15
C PRO A 197 -32.79 -9.07 -1.25
N ILE A 198 -31.93 -8.69 -2.20
CA ILE A 198 -31.94 -9.26 -3.56
C ILE A 198 -31.59 -10.76 -3.51
N TYR A 199 -30.55 -11.13 -2.76
CA TYR A 199 -30.19 -12.53 -2.57
C TYR A 199 -31.29 -13.31 -1.84
N SER A 200 -31.95 -12.71 -0.84
CA SER A 200 -33.08 -13.32 -0.13
C SER A 200 -34.28 -13.55 -1.06
N HIS A 201 -34.66 -12.56 -1.86
CA HIS A 201 -35.81 -12.65 -2.77
C HIS A 201 -35.58 -13.66 -3.91
N PHE A 202 -34.34 -13.76 -4.40
CA PHE A 202 -33.97 -14.76 -5.40
C PHE A 202 -34.00 -16.18 -4.80
N SER A 203 -33.58 -16.34 -3.54
CA SER A 203 -33.67 -17.62 -2.83
C SER A 203 -35.11 -18.08 -2.61
N GLU A 204 -36.03 -17.17 -2.28
CA GLU A 204 -37.47 -17.48 -2.11
C GLU A 204 -38.18 -17.76 -3.44
N SER A 205 -37.70 -17.19 -4.55
CA SER A 205 -38.32 -17.42 -5.87
C SER A 205 -37.88 -18.73 -6.53
N VAL A 206 -36.72 -19.26 -6.12
CA VAL A 206 -36.16 -20.52 -6.63
C VAL A 206 -36.57 -21.74 -5.79
N SER A 207 -36.99 -21.54 -4.53
CA SER A 207 -37.57 -22.56 -3.65
C SER A 207 -39.05 -22.82 -3.95
#